data_AF-X0PKM7-F1
#
_entry.id   AF-X0PKM7-F1
#
_cell.length_a   1.000
_cell.length_b   1.000
_cell.length_c   1.000
_cell.angle_alpha   90.00
_cell.angle_beta   90.00
_cell.angle_gamma   90.00
#
_symmetry.space_group_name_H-M   'P 1'
#
loop_
_entity.id
_entity.type
_entity.pdbx_description
1 polymer ?
#
loop_
_entity_poly.entity_id
_entity_poly.type
_entity_poly.pdbx_seq_one_letter_code
_entity_poly.pdbx_strand_id
1 'polypeptide(L)'
;MLWLNSKSRLERKTLADNVLMALHIIGNSKDPKPHLNTNHFYKWRIDADTEGTPKIGNLAKVETQFGIQHVVIWGTKEVAQDISDMKRVIKFDDHGVGPKHAYINDEFKKFNES
;
A
#
# COMPACT_ATOMS: atom_id res chain seq x y z
N MET A 1 -1.09 43.85 -3.86
CA MET A 1 0.13 43.32 -4.52
C MET A 1 0.33 41.90 -4.01
N LEU A 2 0.16 40.91 -4.90
CA LEU A 2 0.09 39.48 -4.58
C LEU A 2 1.46 38.97 -4.07
N TRP A 3 1.55 38.61 -2.80
CA TRP A 3 2.59 37.69 -2.33
C TRP A 3 2.05 36.28 -2.50
N LEU A 4 2.42 35.67 -3.63
CA LEU A 4 2.09 34.30 -3.98
C LEU A 4 2.66 33.34 -2.93
N ASN A 5 1.79 32.42 -2.55
CA ASN A 5 1.91 31.44 -1.50
C ASN A 5 2.92 30.34 -1.90
N SER A 6 4.23 30.67 -1.90
CA SER A 6 5.31 29.78 -2.33
C SER A 6 5.47 28.53 -1.47
N LYS A 7 4.87 28.47 -0.27
CA LYS A 7 4.84 27.28 0.59
C LYS A 7 3.89 26.20 0.09
N SER A 8 2.83 26.56 -0.65
CA SER A 8 1.83 25.60 -1.13
C SER A 8 2.29 24.74 -2.32
N ARG A 9 3.43 25.07 -2.92
CA ARG A 9 4.04 24.33 -4.05
C ARG A 9 5.11 23.34 -3.60
N LEU A 10 5.72 23.54 -2.42
CA LEU A 10 6.73 22.63 -1.86
C LEU A 10 6.16 21.45 -1.06
N GLU A 11 4.90 21.53 -0.62
CA GLU A 11 4.22 20.44 0.14
C GLU A 11 3.38 19.49 -0.72
N ARG A 12 3.48 19.61 -2.05
CA ARG A 12 2.93 18.64 -2.99
C ARG A 12 4.05 18.04 -3.83
N LYS A 13 4.98 17.31 -3.19
CA LYS A 13 5.40 16.06 -3.82
C LYS A 13 4.15 15.20 -3.83
N THR A 14 3.44 15.25 -4.95
CA THR A 14 2.20 14.51 -5.11
C THR A 14 2.51 13.04 -4.84
N LEU A 15 1.66 12.37 -4.07
CA LEU A 15 1.74 10.92 -3.88
C LEU A 15 1.67 10.18 -5.24
N ALA A 16 1.05 10.83 -6.23
CA ALA A 16 1.11 10.44 -7.64
C ALA A 16 2.58 10.34 -8.08
N ASP A 17 2.93 9.19 -8.66
CA ASP A 17 4.26 8.77 -9.12
C ASP A 17 5.13 8.09 -8.04
N ASN A 18 4.59 7.86 -6.84
CA ASN A 18 5.20 6.94 -5.88
C ASN A 18 4.79 5.49 -6.15
N VAL A 19 5.57 4.55 -5.61
CA VAL A 19 5.17 3.15 -5.52
C VAL A 19 4.70 2.81 -4.10
N LEU A 20 3.61 2.08 -4.01
CA LEU A 20 3.23 1.35 -2.80
C LEU A 20 4.17 0.15 -2.65
N MET A 21 4.70 -0.04 -1.45
CA MET A 21 5.31 -1.30 -1.01
C MET A 21 4.36 -1.97 -0.02
N ALA A 22 3.95 -3.20 -0.32
CA ALA A 22 2.99 -3.92 0.50
C ALA A 22 3.24 -5.43 0.52
N LEU A 23 2.61 -6.08 1.48
CA LEU A 23 2.68 -7.52 1.72
C LEU A 23 1.34 -8.17 1.35
N HIS A 24 1.38 -9.29 0.62
CA HIS A 24 0.18 -10.02 0.25
C HIS A 24 -0.39 -10.82 1.42
N ILE A 25 -1.71 -10.88 1.50
CA ILE A 25 -2.41 -11.86 2.33
C ILE A 25 -2.64 -13.11 1.46
N ILE A 26 -2.03 -14.22 1.84
CA ILE A 26 -2.11 -15.49 1.12
C ILE A 26 -2.94 -16.51 1.91
N GLY A 27 -3.81 -17.24 1.23
CA GLY A 27 -4.42 -18.45 1.77
C GLY A 27 -3.51 -19.64 1.49
N ASN A 28 -3.27 -20.51 2.47
CA ASN A 28 -2.63 -21.79 2.23
C ASN A 28 -3.71 -22.82 1.88
N SER A 29 -3.51 -23.64 0.84
CA SER A 29 -4.43 -24.75 0.56
C SER A 29 -4.41 -25.83 1.65
N LYS A 30 -3.40 -25.81 2.53
CA LYS A 30 -3.20 -26.75 3.65
C LYS A 30 -3.46 -26.14 5.04
N ASP A 31 -3.47 -24.81 5.17
CA ASP A 31 -3.82 -24.12 6.42
C ASP A 31 -5.04 -23.24 6.16
N PRO A 32 -6.18 -23.48 6.84
CA PRO A 32 -7.40 -22.73 6.58
C PRO A 32 -7.29 -21.23 6.91
N LYS A 33 -6.23 -20.79 7.59
CA LYS A 33 -6.05 -19.39 7.97
C LYS A 33 -5.26 -18.64 6.89
N PRO A 34 -5.72 -17.47 6.42
CA PRO A 34 -4.90 -16.60 5.60
C PRO A 34 -3.75 -16.02 6.42
N HIS A 35 -2.57 -15.84 5.84
CA HIS A 35 -1.35 -15.31 6.48
C HIS A 35 -0.71 -14.21 5.63
N LEU A 36 0.20 -13.44 6.22
CA LEU A 36 0.99 -12.45 5.52
C LEU A 36 2.21 -13.10 4.85
N ASN A 37 2.39 -12.87 3.55
CA ASN A 37 3.61 -13.26 2.88
C ASN A 37 4.75 -12.28 3.19
N THR A 38 5.55 -12.58 4.21
CA THR A 38 6.66 -11.73 4.68
C THR A 38 7.96 -11.91 3.91
N ASN A 39 8.02 -12.84 2.95
CA ASN A 39 9.24 -13.12 2.20
C ASN A 39 9.51 -12.14 1.05
N HIS A 40 8.49 -11.35 0.65
CA HIS A 40 8.60 -10.49 -0.52
C HIS A 40 7.74 -9.23 -0.39
N PHE A 41 8.33 -8.08 -0.74
CA PHE A 41 7.59 -6.85 -0.94
C PHE A 41 7.11 -6.74 -2.38
N TYR A 42 5.81 -6.61 -2.52
CA TYR A 42 5.18 -6.38 -3.80
C TYR A 42 4.96 -4.88 -3.99
N LYS A 43 4.95 -4.45 -5.26
CA LYS A 43 4.93 -3.03 -5.63
C LYS A 43 3.79 -2.71 -6.56
N TRP A 44 3.14 -1.58 -6.33
CA TRP A 44 2.08 -1.03 -7.18
C TRP A 44 2.29 0.46 -7.40
N ARG A 45 1.87 0.96 -8.56
CA ARG A 45 1.88 2.38 -8.86
C ARG A 45 0.80 3.09 -8.05
N ILE A 46 1.16 4.20 -7.42
CA ILE A 46 0.21 5.17 -6.90
C ILE A 46 0.10 6.30 -7.92
N ASP A 47 -1.11 6.55 -8.41
CA ASP A 47 -1.38 7.60 -9.39
C ASP A 47 -2.40 8.61 -8.86
N ALA A 48 -2.70 9.62 -9.67
CA ALA A 48 -3.60 10.71 -9.29
C ALA A 48 -5.04 10.24 -9.00
N ASP A 49 -5.43 9.07 -9.51
CA ASP A 49 -6.76 8.49 -9.31
C ASP A 49 -6.82 7.60 -8.06
N THR A 50 -5.68 7.37 -7.38
CA THR A 50 -5.65 6.56 -6.16
C THR A 50 -6.34 7.30 -5.02
N GLU A 51 -7.38 6.70 -4.45
CA GLU A 51 -8.15 7.31 -3.36
C GLU A 51 -7.50 7.10 -1.98
N GLY A 52 -7.64 8.10 -1.11
CA GLY A 52 -7.25 8.02 0.30
C GLY A 52 -5.77 8.32 0.56
N THR A 53 -5.31 7.97 1.76
CA THR A 53 -3.92 8.20 2.19
C THR A 53 -3.32 6.91 2.74
N PRO A 54 -2.11 6.52 2.31
CA PRO A 54 -1.46 5.31 2.78
C PRO A 54 -1.16 5.41 4.27
N LYS A 55 -1.48 4.36 5.03
CA LYS A 55 -1.13 4.22 6.45
C LYS A 55 -0.49 2.84 6.65
N ILE A 56 0.68 2.82 7.26
CA ILE A 56 1.42 1.57 7.53
C ILE A 56 0.56 0.65 8.40
N GLY A 57 0.47 -0.63 8.03
CA GLY A 57 -0.37 -1.63 8.70
C GLY A 57 -1.85 -1.61 8.30
N ASN A 58 -2.31 -0.59 7.56
CA ASN A 58 -3.65 -0.59 6.98
C ASN A 58 -3.71 -1.39 5.68
N LEU A 59 -4.91 -1.60 5.16
CA LEU A 59 -5.15 -2.24 3.87
C LEU A 59 -5.07 -1.25 2.70
N ALA A 60 -4.63 -1.76 1.55
CA ALA A 60 -4.83 -1.12 0.25
C ALA A 60 -5.51 -2.10 -0.70
N LYS A 61 -6.39 -1.58 -1.57
CA LYS A 61 -6.92 -2.33 -2.71
C LYS A 61 -6.05 -2.09 -3.92
N VAL A 62 -5.60 -3.17 -4.55
CA VAL A 62 -4.66 -3.11 -5.67
C VAL A 62 -5.13 -3.98 -6.83
N GLU A 63 -4.73 -3.61 -8.03
CA GLU A 63 -4.92 -4.45 -9.21
C GLU A 63 -3.84 -5.52 -9.30
N THR A 64 -4.24 -6.73 -9.65
CA THR A 64 -3.35 -7.85 -9.95
C THR A 64 -3.78 -8.49 -11.26
N GLN A 65 -2.95 -9.36 -11.83
CA GLN A 65 -3.34 -10.17 -12.99
C GLN A 65 -4.54 -11.10 -12.71
N PHE A 66 -4.85 -11.36 -11.43
CA PHE A 66 -5.95 -12.22 -10.98
C PHE A 66 -7.17 -11.42 -10.52
N GLY A 67 -7.20 -10.10 -10.76
CA GLY A 67 -8.25 -9.19 -10.29
C GLY A 67 -7.82 -8.34 -9.08
N ILE A 68 -8.80 -7.81 -8.36
CA ILE A 68 -8.57 -6.89 -7.23
C ILE A 68 -8.23 -7.68 -5.97
N GLN A 69 -7.16 -7.28 -5.28
CA GLN A 69 -6.75 -7.88 -4.01
C GLN A 69 -6.55 -6.83 -2.92
N HIS A 70 -6.65 -7.27 -1.66
CA HIS A 70 -6.22 -6.48 -0.51
C HIS A 70 -4.80 -6.87 -0.11
N VAL A 71 -3.99 -5.86 0.21
CA VAL A 71 -2.61 -6.01 0.68
C VAL A 71 -2.40 -5.18 1.93
N VAL A 72 -1.45 -5.58 2.79
CA VAL A 72 -1.08 -4.80 3.98
C VAL A 72 0.01 -3.81 3.60
N ILE A 73 -0.25 -2.52 3.82
CA ILE A 73 0.65 -1.43 3.48
C ILE A 73 1.88 -1.50 4.40
N TRP A 74 3.05 -1.64 3.79
CA TRP A 74 4.32 -1.50 4.51
C TRP A 74 4.84 -0.06 4.42
N GLY A 75 4.70 0.58 3.27
CA GLY A 75 5.08 1.97 3.08
C GLY A 75 4.96 2.43 1.64
N THR A 76 5.40 3.64 1.36
CA THR A 76 5.48 4.19 0.00
C THR A 76 6.90 4.65 -0.30
N LYS A 77 7.32 4.54 -1.55
CA LYS A 77 8.64 4.97 -1.99
C LYS A 77 8.54 5.83 -3.24
N GLU A 78 9.23 6.97 -3.22
CA GLU A 78 9.40 7.81 -4.41
C GLU A 78 10.36 7.12 -5.38
N VAL A 79 10.01 7.15 -6.67
CA VAL A 79 10.82 6.56 -7.74
C VAL A 79 11.02 7.58 -8.85
N ALA A 80 12.23 7.61 -9.42
CA ALA A 80 12.59 8.52 -10.51
C ALA A 80 12.36 7.90 -11.91
N GLN A 81 11.86 6.66 -11.96
CA GLN A 81 11.66 5.89 -13.18
C GLN A 81 10.18 5.90 -13.57
N ASP A 82 9.91 5.73 -14.86
CA ASP A 82 8.55 5.52 -15.34
C ASP A 82 7.99 4.21 -14.75
N ILE A 83 6.80 4.32 -14.16
CA ILE A 83 6.05 3.22 -13.55
C ILE A 83 4.70 2.98 -14.24
N SER A 84 4.54 3.50 -15.46
CA SER A 84 3.32 3.39 -16.27
C SER A 84 2.87 1.94 -16.52
N ASP A 85 3.81 0.99 -16.63
CA ASP A 85 3.54 -0.44 -16.84
C ASP A 85 3.13 -1.20 -15.56
N MET A 86 3.29 -0.60 -14.37
CA MET A 86 2.93 -1.24 -13.11
C MET A 86 1.42 -1.25 -12.90
N LYS A 87 0.93 -2.32 -12.26
CA LYS A 87 -0.45 -2.35 -11.78
C LYS A 87 -0.70 -1.27 -10.73
N ARG A 88 -1.91 -0.72 -10.73
CA ARG A 88 -2.25 0.44 -9.90
C ARG A 88 -2.77 0.08 -8.52
N VAL A 89 -2.59 1.00 -7.59
CA VAL A 89 -3.37 1.06 -6.35
C VAL A 89 -4.71 1.69 -6.69
N ILE A 90 -5.80 1.08 -6.23
CA ILE A 90 -7.15 1.61 -6.41
C ILE A 90 -7.46 2.58 -5.28
N LYS A 91 -7.25 2.14 -4.02
CA LYS A 91 -7.48 2.97 -2.85
C LYS A 91 -6.73 2.48 -1.62
N PHE A 92 -6.52 3.40 -0.68
CA PHE A 92 -6.09 3.12 0.68
C PHE A 92 -7.28 3.06 1.63
N ASP A 93 -7.41 1.96 2.36
CA ASP A 93 -8.42 1.83 3.39
C ASP A 93 -7.95 2.48 4.70
N ASP A 94 -8.90 3.03 5.45
CA ASP A 94 -8.65 3.69 6.73
C ASP A 94 -8.54 2.71 7.91
N HIS A 95 -8.62 1.41 7.64
CA HIS A 95 -8.52 0.32 8.59
C HIS A 95 -7.53 -0.76 8.13
N GLY A 96 -6.97 -1.48 9.11
CA GLY A 96 -6.18 -2.69 8.89
C GLY A 96 -7.04 -3.93 8.76
N VAL A 97 -6.44 -5.10 8.94
CA VAL A 97 -7.20 -6.35 8.86
C VAL A 97 -8.13 -6.44 10.08
N GLY A 98 -9.43 -6.62 9.82
CA GLY A 98 -10.47 -6.60 10.86
C GLY A 98 -10.28 -7.67 11.95
N PRO A 99 -11.06 -7.61 13.05
CA PRO A 99 -10.82 -8.39 14.27
C PRO A 99 -10.79 -9.90 14.06
N LYS A 100 -11.51 -10.41 13.06
CA LYS A 100 -11.50 -11.83 12.64
C LYS A 100 -10.11 -12.33 12.23
N HIS A 101 -9.23 -11.43 11.79
CA HIS A 101 -7.89 -11.74 11.29
C HIS A 101 -6.82 -10.91 12.01
N ALA A 102 -7.04 -10.57 13.29
CA ALA A 102 -6.12 -9.75 14.08
C ALA A 102 -4.68 -10.30 14.12
N TYR A 103 -4.52 -11.62 14.01
CA TYR A 103 -3.22 -12.29 13.96
C TYR A 103 -2.37 -11.87 12.75
N ILE A 104 -2.97 -11.40 11.65
CA ILE A 104 -2.23 -10.82 10.50
C ILE A 104 -1.57 -9.49 10.90
N ASN A 105 -2.21 -8.70 11.75
CA ASN A 105 -1.61 -7.47 12.28
C ASN A 105 -0.43 -7.82 13.20
N ASP A 106 -0.49 -8.93 13.94
CA ASP A 106 0.62 -9.39 14.78
C ASP A 106 1.78 -9.96 13.93
N GLU A 107 1.49 -10.69 12.85
CA GLU A 107 2.49 -11.10 11.84
C GLU A 107 3.19 -9.86 11.24
N PHE A 108 2.43 -8.83 10.89
CA PHE A 108 2.97 -7.57 10.38
C PHE A 108 3.88 -6.86 11.39
N LYS A 109 3.45 -6.74 12.67
CA LYS A 109 4.27 -6.13 13.74
C LYS A 109 5.59 -6.86 13.91
N LYS A 110 5.55 -8.19 14.05
CA LYS A 110 6.76 -9.02 14.19
C LYS A 110 7.73 -8.81 13.04
N PHE A 111 7.21 -8.80 11.82
CA PHE A 111 8.01 -8.54 10.63
C PHE A 111 8.66 -7.15 10.65
N ASN A 112 7.94 -6.12 11.12
CA ASN A 112 8.44 -4.75 11.14
C ASN A 112 9.40 -4.45 12.31
N GLU A 113 9.43 -5.30 13.34
CA GLU A 113 10.33 -5.22 14.50
C GLU A 113 11.60 -6.07 14.35
N SER A 114 11.67 -6.91 13.31
CA SER A 114 12.81 -7.80 13.00
C SER A 114 13.83 -7.10 12.10
#